data_AF-A0A0V0GHP5-F1
#
_entry.id   AF-A0A0V0GHP5-F1
#
_cell.length_a   1.000
_cell.length_b   1.000
_cell.length_c   1.000
_cell.angle_alpha   90.00
_cell.angle_beta   90.00
_cell.angle_gamma   90.00
#
_symmetry.space_group_name_H-M   'P 1'
#
loop_
_entity.id
_entity.type
_entity.pdbx_description
1 polymer ?
#
loop_
_entity_poly.entity_id
_entity_poly.type
_entity_poly.pdbx_seq_one_letter_code
_entity_poly.pdbx_strand_id
1 'polypeptide(L)'
;MKTPDFTGMPNLEYLNLSGCKSLKEIHPSLGCSRKLISLELSGCRNLEKFPCLNVESLKKLCLMYCWSLEKFPNFLGRLKLKLDISVEAGWTTVLDLSTLGNLVAFP
;
A
#
# COMPACT_ATOMS: atom_id res chain seq x y z
N MET A 1 7.73 14.51 5.39
CA MET A 1 8.14 13.54 6.43
C MET A 1 8.28 12.16 5.79
N LYS A 2 9.16 11.31 6.31
CA LYS A 2 9.28 9.89 5.94
C LYS A 2 8.95 9.02 7.17
N THR A 3 8.43 7.81 6.99
CA THR A 3 8.26 6.87 8.12
C THR A 3 9.63 6.48 8.70
N PRO A 4 9.70 6.01 9.97
CA PRO A 4 10.91 5.38 10.50
C PRO A 4 11.28 4.09 9.74
N ASP A 5 12.46 3.56 10.03
CA ASP A 5 12.83 2.19 9.67
C ASP A 5 11.97 1.17 10.43
N PHE A 6 11.62 0.08 9.75
CA PHE A 6 10.80 -1.03 10.23
C PHE A 6 11.59 -2.34 10.40
N THR A 7 12.89 -2.37 10.13
CA THR A 7 13.75 -3.58 10.33
C THR A 7 13.63 -4.16 11.74
N GLY A 8 13.57 -3.28 12.76
CA GLY A 8 13.38 -3.66 14.17
C GLY A 8 11.96 -4.11 14.54
N MET A 9 11.02 -4.20 13.58
CA MET A 9 9.62 -4.57 13.81
C MET A 9 9.21 -5.87 13.07
N PRO A 10 9.89 -7.01 13.30
CA PRO A 10 9.65 -8.26 12.54
C PRO A 10 8.25 -8.86 12.75
N ASN A 11 7.52 -8.40 13.77
CA ASN A 11 6.16 -8.83 14.11
C ASN A 11 5.10 -7.76 13.77
N LEU A 12 5.40 -6.78 12.90
CA LEU A 12 4.43 -5.76 12.50
C LEU A 12 3.33 -6.36 11.62
N GLU A 13 2.15 -6.54 12.19
CA GLU A 13 0.95 -7.05 11.49
C GLU A 13 -0.01 -5.96 11.02
N TYR A 14 -0.08 -4.83 11.71
CA TYR A 14 -1.02 -3.74 11.41
C TYR A 14 -0.28 -2.40 11.47
N LEU A 15 -0.37 -1.61 10.40
CA LEU A 15 0.18 -0.26 10.35
C LEU A 15 -0.91 0.72 9.89
N ASN A 16 -1.27 1.66 10.77
CA ASN A 16 -2.18 2.75 10.48
C ASN A 16 -1.41 4.08 10.51
N LEU A 17 -1.44 4.76 9.36
CA LEU A 17 -0.85 6.07 9.11
C LEU A 17 -1.89 7.02 8.52
N SER A 18 -3.19 6.73 8.66
CA SER A 18 -4.26 7.59 8.16
C SER A 18 -4.18 9.02 8.72
N GLY A 19 -4.60 9.99 7.92
CA GLY A 19 -4.54 11.42 8.22
C GLY A 19 -3.13 12.02 8.26
N CYS A 20 -2.06 11.26 7.98
CA CYS A 20 -0.68 11.75 8.00
C CYS A 20 -0.36 12.65 6.79
N LYS A 21 -0.98 13.84 6.72
CA LYS A 21 -0.85 14.80 5.61
C LYS A 21 0.59 15.20 5.31
N SER A 22 1.49 15.19 6.29
CA SER A 22 2.91 15.54 6.10
C SER A 22 3.79 14.38 5.62
N LEU A 23 3.24 13.16 5.53
CA LEU A 23 3.95 11.99 5.02
C LEU A 23 4.15 12.12 3.50
N LYS A 24 5.40 11.96 3.06
CA LYS A 24 5.84 12.01 1.66
C LYS A 24 6.39 10.68 1.16
N GLU A 25 6.99 9.88 2.05
CA GLU A 25 7.66 8.64 1.68
C GLU A 25 7.49 7.58 2.78
N ILE A 26 7.20 6.34 2.39
CA ILE A 26 7.24 5.19 3.29
C ILE A 26 8.61 4.50 3.17
N HIS A 27 9.21 4.15 4.30
CA HIS A 27 10.54 3.56 4.36
C HIS A 27 10.58 2.17 3.69
N PRO A 28 11.57 1.89 2.81
CA PRO A 28 11.64 0.63 2.04
C PRO A 28 11.58 -0.65 2.86
N SER A 29 12.05 -0.62 4.11
CA SER A 29 11.99 -1.73 5.07
C SER A 29 10.59 -2.28 5.31
N LEU A 30 9.53 -1.48 5.14
CA LEU A 30 8.14 -1.98 5.26
C LEU A 30 7.87 -3.10 4.23
N GLY A 31 8.49 -2.98 3.04
CA GLY A 31 8.44 -3.98 1.98
C GLY A 31 9.04 -5.33 2.35
N CYS A 32 9.91 -5.37 3.37
CA CYS A 32 10.50 -6.61 3.88
C CYS A 32 9.62 -7.30 4.95
N SER A 33 8.55 -6.66 5.43
CA SER A 33 7.67 -7.28 6.44
C SER A 33 6.93 -8.47 5.85
N ARG A 34 7.20 -9.67 6.39
CA ARG A 34 6.49 -10.91 6.02
C ARG A 34 5.22 -11.13 6.84
N LYS A 35 4.92 -10.27 7.81
CA LYS A 35 3.76 -10.40 8.71
C LYS A 35 2.70 -9.31 8.55
N LEU A 36 2.95 -8.27 7.75
CA LEU A 36 2.01 -7.15 7.60
C LEU A 36 0.69 -7.63 6.95
N ILE A 37 -0.39 -7.66 7.74
CA ILE A 37 -1.74 -8.04 7.34
C ILE A 37 -2.52 -6.84 6.80
N SER A 38 -2.34 -5.65 7.38
CA SER A 38 -3.11 -4.46 7.05
C SER A 38 -2.25 -3.20 7.01
N LEU A 39 -2.39 -2.43 5.93
CA LEU A 39 -1.78 -1.10 5.76
C LEU A 39 -2.86 -0.06 5.46
N GLU A 40 -3.02 0.91 6.36
CA GLU A 40 -4.03 1.97 6.29
C GLU A 40 -3.35 3.34 6.14
N LEU A 41 -3.59 4.02 5.03
CA LEU A 41 -2.95 5.29 4.64
C LEU A 41 -3.97 6.37 4.23
N SER A 42 -5.27 6.17 4.49
CA SER A 42 -6.34 7.09 4.11
C SER A 42 -6.03 8.53 4.51
N GLY A 43 -6.07 9.48 3.58
CA GLY A 43 -5.79 10.90 3.84
C GLY A 43 -4.32 11.29 3.92
N CYS A 44 -3.37 10.42 3.53
CA CYS A 44 -1.95 10.78 3.33
C CYS A 44 -1.77 11.64 2.06
N ARG A 45 -2.31 12.86 2.07
CA ARG A 45 -2.45 13.71 0.86
C ARG A 45 -1.15 13.97 0.12
N ASN A 46 -0.03 14.20 0.83
CA ASN A 46 1.28 14.49 0.23
C ASN A 46 2.17 13.25 0.05
N LEU A 47 1.64 12.03 0.18
CA LEU A 47 2.41 10.81 -0.07
C LEU A 47 2.80 10.79 -1.55
N GLU A 48 4.11 10.76 -1.84
CA GLU A 48 4.71 10.83 -3.18
C GLU A 48 5.49 9.53 -3.50
N LYS A 49 6.00 8.84 -2.48
CA LYS A 49 6.88 7.69 -2.69
C LYS A 49 6.43 6.49 -1.88
N PHE A 50 6.21 5.41 -2.62
CA PHE A 50 5.69 4.15 -2.09
C PHE A 50 6.67 3.00 -2.37
N PRO A 51 7.09 2.22 -1.36
CA PRO A 51 8.03 1.12 -1.54
C PRO A 51 7.35 -0.13 -2.11
N CYS A 52 8.14 -1.02 -2.71
CA CYS A 52 7.65 -2.33 -3.14
C CYS A 52 7.20 -3.15 -1.91
N LEU A 53 5.95 -3.62 -1.85
CA LEU A 53 5.41 -4.34 -0.69
C LEU A 53 5.47 -5.86 -0.86
N ASN A 54 5.84 -6.59 0.18
CA ASN A 54 5.55 -8.03 0.25
C ASN A 54 4.05 -8.25 0.50
N VAL A 55 3.40 -9.01 -0.39
CA VAL A 55 1.96 -9.35 -0.33
C VAL A 55 1.67 -10.77 0.17
N GLU A 56 2.67 -11.49 0.68
CA GLU A 56 2.51 -12.87 1.22
C GLU A 56 1.52 -12.93 2.39
N SER A 57 1.50 -11.93 3.26
CA SER A 57 0.58 -11.84 4.42
C SER A 57 -0.44 -10.71 4.31
N LEU A 58 -0.21 -9.73 3.43
CA LEU A 58 -1.09 -8.58 3.26
C LEU A 58 -2.48 -9.00 2.79
N LYS A 59 -3.49 -8.57 3.54
CA LYS A 59 -4.92 -8.78 3.24
C LYS A 59 -5.65 -7.47 2.98
N LYS A 60 -5.14 -6.33 3.47
CA LYS A 60 -5.78 -5.03 3.31
C LYS A 60 -4.78 -3.92 3.01
N LEU A 61 -5.07 -3.13 1.98
CA LEU A 61 -4.34 -1.92 1.60
C LEU A 61 -5.32 -0.79 1.31
N CYS A 62 -5.29 0.28 2.10
CA CYS A 62 -6.16 1.44 1.93
C CYS A 62 -5.33 2.69 1.57
N LEU A 63 -5.63 3.30 0.42
CA LEU A 63 -4.94 4.45 -0.17
C LEU A 63 -5.94 5.60 -0.51
N MET A 64 -7.10 5.62 0.16
CA MET A 64 -8.13 6.65 -0.01
C MET A 64 -7.55 8.05 0.23
N TYR A 65 -7.92 9.04 -0.58
CA TYR A 65 -7.49 10.45 -0.42
C TYR A 65 -5.96 10.68 -0.43
N CYS A 66 -5.17 9.77 -1.00
CA CYS A 66 -3.74 9.94 -1.26
C CYS A 66 -3.56 10.65 -2.62
N TRP A 67 -3.57 11.99 -2.62
CA TRP A 67 -3.65 12.78 -3.85
C TRP A 67 -2.31 12.99 -4.59
N SER A 68 -1.15 12.99 -3.90
CA SER A 68 0.17 13.20 -4.52
C SER A 68 0.86 11.93 -5.07
N LEU A 69 0.39 10.74 -4.70
CA LEU A 69 0.82 9.38 -5.09
C LEU A 69 2.33 9.01 -4.95
N GLU A 70 3.25 9.07 -5.95
CA GLU A 70 3.29 9.41 -7.39
C GLU A 70 2.75 8.31 -8.33
N LYS A 71 2.89 7.05 -7.92
CA LYS A 71 2.66 5.81 -8.68
C LYS A 71 2.00 4.77 -7.79
N PHE A 72 1.35 3.77 -8.38
CA PHE A 72 0.81 2.64 -7.60
C PHE A 72 1.94 1.75 -7.05
N PRO A 73 1.79 1.10 -5.88
CA PRO A 73 2.82 0.24 -5.31
C PRO A 73 3.14 -0.96 -6.21
N ASN A 74 4.43 -1.23 -6.41
CA ASN A 74 4.86 -2.55 -6.88
C ASN A 74 4.71 -3.57 -5.75
N PHE A 75 4.49 -4.85 -6.11
CA PHE A 75 4.34 -5.94 -5.16
C PHE A 75 5.41 -7.03 -5.36
N LEU A 76 5.90 -7.58 -4.25
CA LEU A 76 6.76 -8.77 -4.18
C LEU A 76 5.94 -9.96 -3.68
N GLY A 77 6.07 -11.08 -4.37
CA GLY A 77 5.33 -12.31 -4.07
C GLY A 77 4.09 -12.48 -4.95
N ARG A 78 3.34 -13.58 -4.73
CA ARG A 78 2.09 -13.84 -5.46
C ARG A 78 0.94 -13.13 -4.77
N LEU A 79 0.31 -12.18 -5.47
CA LEU A 79 -0.97 -11.60 -5.08
C LEU A 79 -1.98 -12.71 -4.82
N LYS A 80 -2.56 -12.72 -3.62
CA LYS A 80 -3.64 -13.63 -3.25
C LYS A 80 -4.97 -12.97 -3.61
N LEU A 81 -5.93 -13.77 -4.10
CA LEU A 81 -7.31 -13.34 -4.42
C LEU A 81 -8.14 -12.85 -3.19
N LYS A 82 -7.48 -12.60 -2.05
CA LYS A 82 -8.06 -12.14 -0.77
C LYS A 82 -7.41 -10.84 -0.27
N LEU A 83 -6.75 -10.09 -1.15
CA LEU A 83 -6.19 -8.78 -0.85
C LEU A 83 -7.24 -7.71 -1.19
N ASP A 84 -7.88 -7.16 -0.15
CA ASP A 84 -8.77 -6.01 -0.28
C ASP A 84 -7.92 -4.75 -0.55
N ILE A 85 -8.12 -4.10 -1.70
CA ILE A 85 -7.48 -2.83 -2.03
C ILE A 85 -8.56 -1.75 -2.13
N SER A 86 -8.46 -0.72 -1.29
CA SER A 86 -9.36 0.43 -1.30
C SER A 86 -8.63 1.67 -1.78
N VAL A 87 -9.05 2.21 -2.93
CA VAL A 87 -8.41 3.34 -3.63
C VAL A 87 -9.44 4.38 -4.03
N GLU A 88 -9.32 5.58 -3.44
CA GLU A 88 -9.97 6.82 -3.87
C GLU A 88 -8.89 7.90 -3.95
N ALA A 89 -7.89 7.63 -4.77
CA ALA A 89 -6.82 8.58 -5.11
C ALA A 89 -7.30 9.52 -6.23
N GLY A 90 -6.56 10.62 -6.45
CA GLY A 90 -6.87 11.58 -7.53
C GLY A 90 -6.65 11.06 -8.97
N TRP A 91 -6.51 9.74 -9.15
CA TRP A 91 -6.27 9.10 -10.44
C TRP A 91 -7.41 8.15 -10.80
N THR A 92 -8.44 8.70 -11.41
CA THR A 92 -9.54 7.90 -11.98
C THR A 92 -9.16 7.26 -13.32
N THR A 93 -7.89 7.34 -13.75
CA THR A 93 -7.46 7.09 -15.14
C THR A 93 -6.28 6.12 -15.33
N VAL A 94 -5.56 5.71 -14.27
CA VAL A 94 -4.37 4.82 -14.41
C VAL A 94 -4.35 3.69 -13.35
N LEU A 95 -5.51 3.09 -13.09
CA LEU A 95 -5.56 1.72 -12.58
C LEU A 95 -5.21 0.81 -13.76
N ASP A 96 -3.93 0.50 -13.94
CA ASP A 96 -3.50 -0.49 -14.93
C ASP A 96 -3.91 -1.89 -14.46
N LEU A 97 -5.14 -2.27 -14.86
CA LEU A 97 -5.74 -3.57 -14.56
C LEU A 97 -4.93 -4.75 -15.14
N SER A 98 -3.91 -4.53 -15.98
CA SER A 98 -2.99 -5.61 -16.38
C SER A 98 -2.14 -6.12 -15.20
N THR A 99 -1.82 -5.26 -14.23
CA THR A 99 -1.21 -5.69 -12.94
C THR A 99 -2.18 -6.49 -12.07
N LEU A 100 -3.49 -6.35 -12.34
CA LEU A 100 -4.59 -7.13 -11.77
C LEU A 100 -5.08 -8.21 -12.75
N GLY A 101 -4.34 -8.52 -13.83
CA GLY A 101 -4.80 -9.30 -14.99
C GLY A 101 -5.15 -10.78 -14.76
N ASN A 102 -5.18 -11.23 -13.51
CA ASN A 102 -5.70 -12.53 -13.08
C ASN A 102 -7.07 -12.42 -12.35
N LEU A 103 -7.72 -11.26 -12.37
CA LEU A 103 -9.09 -11.08 -11.86
C LEU A 103 -10.09 -11.82 -12.78
N VAL A 104 -10.37 -13.08 -12.44
CA VAL A 104 -11.64 -13.70 -12.83
C VAL A 104 -12.78 -12.94 -12.13
N ALA A 105 -13.84 -12.66 -12.87
CA ALA A 105 -14.84 -11.65 -12.56
C ALA A 105 -15.50 -11.74 -11.18
N PHE A 106 -15.91 -10.58 -10.66
CA PHE A 106 -17.05 -10.45 -9.78
C PHE A 106 -18.29 -10.04 -10.61
N PRO A 107 -19.51 -10.43 -10.18
CA PRO A 107 -20.77 -10.02 -10.83
C PRO A 107 -21.07 -8.53 -10.63
#